data_AF-A0A8J8J1L6-F1
#
_entry.id   AF-A0A8J8J1L6-F1
#
_cell.length_a   1.000
_cell.length_b   1.000
_cell.length_c   1.000
_cell.angle_alpha   90.00
_cell.angle_beta   90.00
_cell.angle_gamma   90.00
#
_symmetry.space_group_name_H-M   'P 1'
#
loop_
_entity.id
_entity.type
_entity.pdbx_description
1 polymer ?
#
loop_
_entity_poly.entity_id
_entity_poly.type
_entity_poly.pdbx_seq_one_letter_code
_entity_poly.pdbx_strand_id
1 'polypeptide(L)'
;MLMRSLSMSQISLKYLNPKKEKKRKEILEELGLSEEELELHRALRLRNHLEHYDERLETWFKGSKAHNYADMNIVPRSAIVGIDPKDFLRNLDPETLHFIFQAEDYDLQKLKAEVDLIKERCEAWLDREDMKWIAR
;
A
#
# COMPACT_ATOMS: atom_id res chain seq x y z
N MET A 1 -9.10 -22.45 -24.61
CA MET A 1 -8.01 -22.75 -23.65
C MET A 1 -6.94 -21.67 -23.82
N LEU A 2 -6.48 -21.07 -22.71
CA LEU A 2 -5.54 -19.93 -22.55
C LEU A 2 -6.14 -18.51 -22.37
N MET A 3 -6.79 -18.27 -21.24
CA MET A 3 -6.51 -17.08 -20.40
C MET A 3 -6.50 -17.55 -18.95
N ARG A 4 -5.43 -18.28 -18.58
CA ARG A 4 -5.19 -18.67 -17.19
C ARG A 4 -4.72 -17.44 -16.42
N SER A 5 -5.52 -17.09 -15.42
CA SER A 5 -5.13 -16.47 -14.14
C SER A 5 -4.02 -15.42 -14.23
N LEU A 6 -4.40 -14.15 -14.34
CA LEU A 6 -3.62 -13.17 -13.58
C LEU A 6 -3.87 -13.49 -12.11
N SER A 7 -2.84 -13.88 -11.37
CA SER A 7 -2.97 -14.04 -9.92
C SER A 7 -3.47 -12.73 -9.32
N MET A 8 -4.20 -12.78 -8.20
CA MET A 8 -4.64 -11.58 -7.48
C MET A 8 -3.50 -10.58 -7.21
N SER A 9 -2.25 -11.07 -7.09
CA SER A 9 -1.04 -10.25 -6.99
C SER A 9 -0.72 -9.46 -8.28
N GLN A 10 -0.92 -10.03 -9.47
CA GLN A 10 -0.71 -9.33 -10.75
C GLN A 10 -1.82 -8.32 -11.07
N ILE A 11 -3.03 -8.59 -10.57
CA ILE A 11 -4.15 -7.64 -10.51
C ILE A 11 -3.70 -6.48 -9.62
N SER A 12 -3.45 -6.69 -8.33
CA SER A 12 -3.00 -5.66 -7.36
C SER A 12 -1.84 -4.78 -7.86
N LEU A 13 -0.80 -5.37 -8.46
CA LEU A 13 0.34 -4.63 -9.04
C LEU A 13 -0.01 -3.71 -10.22
N LYS A 14 -1.03 -4.06 -11.03
CA LYS A 14 -1.47 -3.22 -12.17
C LYS A 14 -2.33 -2.03 -11.73
N TYR A 15 -3.19 -2.18 -10.72
CA TYR A 15 -4.10 -1.11 -10.27
C TYR A 15 -3.38 0.00 -9.52
N LEU A 16 -2.31 -0.36 -8.81
CA LEU A 16 -1.53 0.60 -8.04
C LEU A 16 -0.52 1.40 -8.91
N ASN A 17 -0.34 1.13 -10.20
CA ASN A 17 0.67 1.87 -10.99
C ASN A 17 0.26 3.35 -11.25
N PRO A 18 1.02 4.37 -10.82
CA PRO A 18 0.67 5.79 -10.98
C PRO A 18 0.74 6.29 -12.44
N LYS A 19 1.47 5.62 -13.34
CA LYS A 19 1.57 6.05 -14.76
C LYS A 19 0.27 5.85 -15.58
N LYS A 20 -0.85 5.51 -14.93
CA LYS A 20 -2.14 5.20 -15.54
C LYS A 20 -3.34 5.74 -14.73
N GLU A 21 -3.20 6.90 -14.09
CA GLU A 21 -4.26 7.55 -13.29
C GLU A 21 -5.63 7.56 -13.98
N LYS A 22 -5.70 7.99 -15.25
CA LYS A 22 -6.96 7.99 -16.01
C LYS A 22 -7.62 6.59 -16.07
N LYS A 23 -6.81 5.55 -16.30
CA LYS A 23 -7.30 4.18 -16.38
C LYS A 23 -7.68 3.62 -15.01
N ARG A 24 -7.01 4.04 -13.93
CA ARG A 24 -7.36 3.67 -12.57
C ARG A 24 -8.72 4.23 -12.19
N LYS A 25 -8.96 5.51 -12.47
CA LYS A 25 -10.23 6.16 -12.19
C LYS A 25 -11.40 5.48 -12.90
N GLU A 26 -11.27 5.21 -14.20
CA GLU A 26 -12.26 4.47 -14.99
C GLU A 26 -12.57 3.09 -14.37
N ILE A 27 -11.54 2.36 -13.92
CA ILE A 27 -11.72 1.06 -13.26
C ILE A 27 -12.44 1.20 -11.92
N LEU A 28 -12.04 2.15 -11.08
CA LEU A 28 -12.65 2.36 -9.76
C LEU A 28 -14.14 2.73 -9.93
N GLU A 29 -14.45 3.58 -10.90
CA GLU A 29 -15.83 3.92 -11.27
C GLU A 29 -16.63 2.66 -11.71
N GLU A 30 -16.05 1.78 -12.52
CA GLU A 30 -16.68 0.50 -12.90
C GLU A 30 -16.92 -0.45 -11.70
N LEU A 31 -16.07 -0.37 -10.68
CA LEU A 31 -16.18 -1.10 -9.41
C LEU A 31 -17.12 -0.41 -8.40
N GLY A 32 -17.61 0.80 -8.72
CA GLY A 32 -18.44 1.60 -7.83
C GLY A 32 -17.68 2.19 -6.63
N LEU A 33 -16.40 2.50 -6.81
CA LEU A 33 -15.50 3.07 -5.80
C LEU A 33 -15.04 4.47 -6.24
N SER A 34 -14.90 5.38 -5.27
CA SER A 34 -14.26 6.69 -5.48
C SER A 34 -12.78 6.62 -5.12
N GLU A 35 -11.93 7.24 -5.94
CA GLU A 35 -10.50 7.34 -5.65
C GLU A 35 -10.22 8.26 -4.45
N GLU A 36 -11.06 9.28 -4.27
CA GLU A 36 -10.94 10.25 -3.19
C GLU A 36 -11.23 9.65 -1.80
N GLU A 37 -11.98 8.54 -1.75
CA GLU A 37 -12.33 7.81 -0.53
C GLU A 37 -11.24 6.80 -0.10
N LEU A 38 -10.28 6.49 -0.99
CA LEU A 38 -9.24 5.49 -0.78
C LEU A 38 -7.85 6.12 -0.60
N GLU A 39 -7.04 5.58 0.31
CA GLU A 39 -5.64 5.97 0.52
C GLU A 39 -4.64 5.22 -0.39
N LEU A 40 -5.02 4.99 -1.66
CA LEU A 40 -4.18 4.26 -2.62
C LEU A 40 -2.78 4.88 -2.80
N HIS A 41 -2.69 6.20 -2.70
CA HIS A 41 -1.42 6.93 -2.77
C HIS A 41 -0.49 6.60 -1.60
N ARG A 42 -1.04 6.38 -0.40
CA ARG A 42 -0.26 5.95 0.79
C ARG A 42 0.18 4.51 0.65
N ALA A 43 -0.72 3.60 0.27
CA ALA A 43 -0.38 2.20 0.00
C ALA A 43 0.80 2.08 -0.99
N LEU A 44 0.75 2.90 -2.04
CA LEU A 44 1.79 2.96 -3.04
C LEU A 44 3.11 3.50 -2.56
N ARG A 45 3.05 4.58 -1.80
CA ARG A 45 4.24 5.20 -1.24
C ARG A 45 4.92 4.23 -0.28
N LEU A 46 4.16 3.57 0.60
CA LEU A 46 4.66 2.52 1.48
C LEU A 46 5.31 1.38 0.70
N ARG A 47 4.64 0.83 -0.32
CA ARG A 47 5.21 -0.20 -1.19
C ARG A 47 6.54 0.27 -1.79
N ASN A 48 6.59 1.49 -2.34
CA ASN A 48 7.81 2.04 -2.92
C ASN A 48 8.92 2.22 -1.87
N HIS A 49 8.61 2.57 -0.62
CA HIS A 49 9.61 2.63 0.45
C HIS A 49 10.23 1.26 0.73
N LEU A 50 9.42 0.20 0.70
CA LEU A 50 9.86 -1.17 0.96
C LEU A 50 10.58 -1.79 -0.25
N GLU A 51 10.11 -1.53 -1.48
CA GLU A 51 10.73 -2.01 -2.72
C GLU A 51 12.07 -1.34 -3.01
N HIS A 52 12.17 -0.03 -2.76
CA HIS A 52 13.39 0.76 -2.99
C HIS A 52 14.13 1.08 -1.68
N TYR A 53 14.10 0.14 -0.72
CA TYR A 53 14.63 0.37 0.62
C TYR A 53 16.11 0.79 0.61
N ASP A 54 16.94 0.22 -0.26
CA ASP A 54 18.37 0.56 -0.35
C ASP A 54 18.58 2.03 -0.75
N GLU A 55 17.83 2.54 -1.74
CA GLU A 55 17.85 3.95 -2.13
C GLU A 55 17.34 4.87 -1.00
N ARG A 56 16.34 4.40 -0.24
CA ARG A 56 15.83 5.12 0.94
C ARG A 56 16.87 5.17 2.05
N LEU A 57 17.65 4.11 2.22
CA LEU A 57 18.74 4.04 3.20
C LEU A 57 19.88 5.00 2.82
N GLU A 58 20.26 5.07 1.55
CA GLU A 58 21.22 6.07 1.09
C GLU A 58 20.75 7.51 1.31
N THR A 59 19.47 7.76 1.04
CA THR A 59 18.86 9.08 1.25
C THR A 59 18.86 9.44 2.73
N TRP A 60 18.51 8.49 3.60
CA TRP A 60 18.59 8.65 5.04
C TRP A 60 20.03 8.92 5.49
N PHE A 61 21.00 8.14 5.00
CA PHE A 61 22.40 8.31 5.40
C PHE A 61 22.93 9.70 5.05
N LYS A 62 22.56 10.25 3.89
CA LYS A 62 22.95 11.61 3.47
C LYS A 62 22.24 12.72 4.27
N GLY A 63 21.02 12.45 4.77
CA GLY A 63 20.15 13.47 5.37
C GLY A 63 20.02 13.42 6.89
N SER A 64 20.35 12.30 7.53
CA SER A 64 20.30 12.16 8.98
C SER A 64 21.41 12.98 9.63
N LYS A 65 21.08 13.67 10.72
CA LYS A 65 22.04 14.48 11.49
C LYS A 65 22.79 13.68 12.54
N ALA A 66 22.07 12.77 13.20
CA ALA A 66 22.57 11.97 14.31
C ALA A 66 22.92 10.54 13.88
N HIS A 67 22.49 10.14 12.68
CA HIS A 67 22.68 8.80 12.13
C HIS A 67 22.17 7.68 13.05
N ASN A 68 21.08 7.95 13.79
CA ASN A 68 20.45 6.91 14.59
C ASN A 68 19.78 5.90 13.66
N TYR A 69 20.17 4.64 13.76
CA TYR A 69 19.60 3.59 12.92
C TYR A 69 18.56 2.81 13.72
N ALA A 70 17.29 3.23 13.64
CA ALA A 70 16.17 2.57 14.30
C ALA A 70 15.30 1.82 13.27
N ASP A 71 15.56 0.52 13.11
CA ASP A 71 14.96 -0.32 12.07
C ASP A 71 14.51 -1.68 12.60
N MET A 72 13.53 -2.30 11.94
CA MET A 72 12.93 -3.60 12.31
C MET A 72 12.39 -3.64 13.74
N ASN A 73 11.89 -2.51 14.22
CA ASN A 73 11.31 -2.38 15.55
C ASN A 73 9.85 -2.84 15.56
N ILE A 74 9.48 -3.64 16.57
CA ILE A 74 8.09 -4.05 16.84
C ILE A 74 7.74 -3.56 18.24
N VAL A 75 7.56 -2.25 18.37
CA VAL A 75 7.25 -1.56 19.62
C VAL A 75 6.48 -0.28 19.30
N PRO A 76 5.66 0.22 20.25
CA PRO A 76 5.12 1.56 20.14
C PRO A 76 6.23 2.59 19.94
N ARG A 77 5.98 3.61 19.12
CA ARG A 77 6.97 4.66 18.83
C ARG A 77 7.51 5.33 20.09
N SER A 78 6.67 5.47 21.11
CA SER A 78 7.01 6.06 22.42
C SER A 78 8.01 5.23 23.22
N ALA A 79 8.23 3.95 22.88
CA ALA A 79 9.19 3.08 23.54
C ALA A 79 10.66 3.47 23.24
N ILE A 80 10.89 4.21 22.15
CA ILE A 80 12.22 4.68 21.74
C ILE A 80 12.22 6.21 21.75
N VAL A 81 12.90 6.80 22.73
CA VAL A 81 12.91 8.25 22.98
C VAL A 81 14.20 8.91 22.51
N GLY A 82 14.14 10.20 22.19
CA GLY A 82 15.33 11.00 21.83
C GLY A 82 15.85 10.80 20.40
N ILE A 83 15.11 10.07 19.55
CA ILE A 83 15.45 9.85 18.15
C ILE A 83 14.63 10.77 17.24
N ASP A 84 15.27 11.32 16.20
CA ASP A 84 14.58 12.11 15.18
C ASP A 84 13.52 11.23 14.48
N PRO A 85 12.28 11.70 14.28
CA PRO A 85 11.27 11.01 13.48
C PRO A 85 11.77 10.38 12.17
N LYS A 86 12.72 11.04 11.49
CA LYS A 86 13.28 10.60 10.20
C LYS A 86 14.26 9.44 10.31
N ASP A 87 14.76 9.18 11.52
CA ASP A 87 15.70 8.09 11.82
C ASP A 87 14.99 6.76 12.15
N PHE A 88 13.66 6.79 12.27
CA PHE A 88 12.84 5.58 12.28
C PHE A 88 12.67 5.06 10.86
N LEU A 89 13.20 3.86 10.58
CA LEU A 89 13.00 3.13 9.33
C LEU A 89 11.81 2.18 9.51
N ARG A 90 11.96 0.86 9.42
CA ARG A 90 10.83 -0.08 9.53
C ARG A 90 10.41 -0.23 10.99
N ASN A 91 9.43 0.55 11.45
CA ASN A 91 8.94 0.51 12.82
C ASN A 91 7.43 0.20 12.84
N LEU A 92 7.04 -0.92 13.42
CA LEU A 92 5.64 -1.29 13.60
C LEU A 92 5.23 -1.13 15.05
N ASP A 93 4.16 -0.38 15.30
CA ASP A 93 3.45 -0.41 16.56
C ASP A 93 2.53 -1.66 16.59
N PRO A 94 2.78 -2.64 17.47
CA PRO A 94 1.99 -3.87 17.51
C PRO A 94 0.58 -3.69 18.10
N GLU A 95 0.33 -2.59 18.82
CA GLU A 95 -0.97 -2.34 19.46
C GLU A 95 -1.93 -1.65 18.48
N THR A 96 -1.42 -0.65 17.75
CA THR A 96 -2.22 0.14 16.81
C THR A 96 -2.11 -0.33 15.36
N LEU A 97 -1.09 -1.15 15.04
CA LEU A 97 -0.71 -1.54 13.68
C LEU A 97 -0.36 -0.35 12.77
N HIS A 98 0.13 0.73 13.37
CA HIS A 98 0.74 1.82 12.63
C HIS A 98 2.17 1.45 12.25
N PHE A 99 2.46 1.48 10.94
CA PHE A 99 3.79 1.31 10.40
C PHE A 99 4.40 2.67 10.11
N ILE A 100 5.54 2.95 10.71
CA ILE A 100 6.28 4.19 10.52
C ILE A 100 7.45 3.92 9.57
N PHE A 101 7.75 4.88 8.70
CA PHE A 101 8.95 4.91 7.86
C PHE A 101 9.38 6.36 7.58
N GLN A 102 10.58 6.75 8.01
CA GLN A 102 11.16 8.09 7.84
C GLN A 102 10.19 9.23 8.14
N ALA A 103 9.63 9.24 9.36
CA ALA A 103 8.61 10.16 9.86
C ALA A 103 7.22 10.05 9.20
N GLU A 104 7.04 9.23 8.17
CA GLU A 104 5.73 8.92 7.61
C GLU A 104 5.04 7.83 8.44
N ASP A 105 3.72 7.93 8.57
CA ASP A 105 2.87 7.04 9.36
C ASP A 105 1.79 6.42 8.47
N TYR A 106 1.66 5.10 8.54
CA TYR A 106 0.79 4.26 7.74
C TYR A 106 -0.07 3.39 8.64
N ASP A 107 -1.37 3.66 8.67
CA ASP A 107 -2.37 2.80 9.31
C ASP A 107 -2.58 1.52 8.48
N LEU A 108 -1.99 0.41 8.92
CA LEU A 108 -2.08 -0.86 8.19
C LEU A 108 -3.49 -1.46 8.26
N GLN A 109 -4.29 -1.15 9.28
CA GLN A 109 -5.66 -1.64 9.39
C GLN A 109 -6.54 -0.99 8.32
N LYS A 110 -6.44 0.33 8.18
CA LYS A 110 -7.15 1.06 7.12
C LYS A 110 -6.74 0.58 5.73
N LEU A 111 -5.42 0.48 5.47
CA LEU A 111 -4.92 0.00 4.19
C LEU A 111 -5.41 -1.42 3.87
N LYS A 112 -5.44 -2.32 4.86
CA LYS A 112 -5.98 -3.67 4.69
C LYS A 112 -7.48 -3.62 4.34
N ALA A 113 -8.27 -2.82 5.05
CA ALA A 113 -9.70 -2.70 4.80
C ALA A 113 -10.00 -2.19 3.39
N GLU A 114 -9.22 -1.22 2.89
CA GLU A 114 -9.34 -0.73 1.51
C GLU A 114 -8.99 -1.80 0.48
N VAL A 115 -7.94 -2.58 0.71
CA VAL A 115 -7.56 -3.71 -0.16
C VAL A 115 -8.65 -4.78 -0.19
N ASP A 116 -9.22 -5.12 0.96
CA ASP A 116 -10.31 -6.10 1.04
C ASP A 116 -11.56 -5.60 0.31
N LEU A 117 -11.91 -4.32 0.46
CA LEU A 117 -13.02 -3.70 -0.26
C LEU A 117 -12.81 -3.76 -1.78
N ILE A 118 -11.63 -3.38 -2.27
CA ILE A 118 -11.32 -3.43 -3.71
C ILE A 118 -11.41 -4.86 -4.22
N LYS A 119 -10.91 -5.84 -3.45
CA LYS A 119 -10.99 -7.25 -3.80
C LYS A 119 -12.44 -7.71 -3.91
N GLU A 120 -13.28 -7.41 -2.93
CA GLU A 120 -14.70 -7.75 -2.93
C GLU A 120 -15.40 -7.19 -4.18
N ARG A 121 -15.15 -5.91 -4.52
CA ARG A 121 -15.72 -5.30 -5.73
C ARG A 121 -15.23 -5.95 -7.01
N CYS A 122 -13.96 -6.33 -7.08
CA CYS A 122 -13.41 -7.05 -8.22
C CYS A 122 -14.09 -8.43 -8.40
N GLU A 123 -14.27 -9.17 -7.32
CA GLU A 123 -14.93 -10.49 -7.34
C GLU A 123 -16.39 -10.36 -7.79
N ALA A 124 -17.14 -9.42 -7.22
CA ALA A 124 -18.53 -9.17 -7.63
C ALA A 124 -18.65 -8.71 -9.10
N TRP A 125 -17.69 -7.92 -9.58
CA TRP A 125 -17.65 -7.51 -10.99
C TRP A 125 -17.39 -8.70 -11.92
N LEU A 126 -16.45 -9.60 -11.55
CA LEU A 126 -16.14 -10.80 -12.32
C LEU A 126 -17.36 -11.72 -12.43
N ASP A 127 -18.04 -11.99 -11.31
CA ASP A 127 -19.25 -12.81 -11.29
C ASP A 127 -20.35 -12.25 -12.19
N ARG A 128 -20.53 -10.92 -12.19
CA ARG A 128 -21.49 -10.24 -13.07
C ARG A 128 -21.15 -10.42 -14.55
N GLU A 129 -19.88 -10.29 -14.93
CA GLU A 129 -19.46 -10.42 -16.33
C GLU A 129 -19.52 -11.88 -16.81
N ASP A 130 -19.18 -12.85 -15.96
CA ASP A 130 -19.28 -14.27 -16.27
C ASP A 130 -20.74 -14.68 -16.53
N MET A 131 -21.69 -14.16 -15.75
CA MET A 131 -23.13 -14.38 -15.96
C MET A 131 -23.63 -13.82 -17.30
N LYS A 132 -23.06 -12.71 -17.79
CA LYS A 132 -23.41 -12.15 -19.11
C LYS A 132 -22.96 -13.05 -20.27
N TRP A 133 -21.91 -13.84 -20.07
CA TRP A 133 -21.41 -14.77 -21.07
C TRP A 133 -22.21 -16.08 -21.13
N ILE A 134 -22.76 -16.54 -20.01
CA ILE A 134 -23.60 -17.74 -19.95
C ILE A 134 -25.00 -17.49 -20.56
N ALA A 135 -25.47 -16.24 -20.54
CA ALA A 135 -26.79 -15.85 -21.07
C ALA A 135 -26.81 -15.56 -22.59
N ARG A 136 -25.72 -15.79 -23.32
CA ARG A 136 -25.62 -15.65 -24.79
C ARG A 136 -25.42 -17.00 -25.46
#